data_AF-A0A914GC58-F1
#
_entry.id   AF-A0A914GC58-F1
#
_cell.length_a   1.000
_cell.length_b   1.000
_cell.length_c   1.000
_cell.angle_alpha   90.00
_cell.angle_beta   90.00
_cell.angle_gamma   90.00
#
_symmetry.space_group_name_H-M   'P 1'
#
loop_
_entity.id
_entity.type
_entity.pdbx_description
1 polymer ?
#
loop_
_entity_poly.entity_id
_entity_poly.type
_entity_poly.pdbx_seq_one_letter_code
_entity_poly.pdbx_strand_id
1 'polypeptide(L)'
;MDEYICSIFMGGHQTLAIHNTCEDSLLAAPLIFDLTIITELCSRIQYASAGTDETFTSFHSVLSLLSLLLKAPVVPSGTPVGNKFMQQFGALTKLLTACAGIVADTDLQLEFFTKLQK
;
A
#
# COMPACT_ATOMS: atom_id res chain seq x y z
N MET A 1 -24.66 0.90 2.48
CA MET A 1 -25.36 -0.40 2.55
C MET A 1 -25.11 -1.03 1.22
N ASP A 2 -24.41 -2.15 1.23
CA ASP A 2 -23.75 -2.70 0.06
C ASP A 2 -24.07 -4.19 0.02
N GLU A 3 -24.42 -4.68 -1.16
CA GLU A 3 -24.73 -6.09 -1.39
C GLU A 3 -23.75 -6.64 -2.43
N TYR A 4 -23.10 -7.76 -2.08
CA TYR A 4 -22.14 -8.45 -2.93
C TYR A 4 -22.68 -9.84 -3.22
N ILE A 5 -22.89 -10.14 -4.51
CA ILE A 5 -23.37 -11.46 -4.97
C ILE A 5 -22.25 -12.11 -5.77
N CYS A 6 -21.74 -13.23 -5.25
CA CYS A 6 -20.68 -14.02 -5.88
C CYS A 6 -21.24 -15.35 -6.40
N SER A 7 -20.82 -15.77 -7.60
CA SER A 7 -21.03 -17.14 -8.07
C SER A 7 -19.94 -18.05 -7.51
N ILE A 8 -20.34 -19.14 -6.89
CA ILE A 8 -19.44 -20.14 -6.30
C ILE A 8 -19.58 -21.49 -7.03
N PHE A 9 -18.85 -22.50 -6.54
CA PHE A 9 -18.76 -23.81 -7.18
C PHE A 9 -20.15 -24.43 -7.45
N MET A 10 -20.27 -25.16 -8.56
CA MET A 10 -21.49 -25.84 -9.00
C MET A 10 -22.73 -24.92 -9.17
N GLY A 11 -22.52 -23.66 -9.55
CA GLY A 11 -23.62 -22.71 -9.78
C GLY A 11 -24.29 -22.23 -8.48
N GLY A 12 -23.66 -22.45 -7.33
CA GLY A 12 -24.11 -21.83 -6.09
C GLY A 12 -23.92 -20.32 -6.12
N HIS A 13 -24.69 -19.62 -5.28
CA HIS A 13 -24.56 -18.17 -5.08
C HIS A 13 -24.29 -17.87 -3.61
N GLN A 14 -23.38 -16.92 -3.37
CA GLN A 14 -23.08 -16.39 -2.05
C GLN A 14 -23.41 -14.90 -2.05
N THR A 15 -24.34 -14.50 -1.18
CA THR A 15 -24.75 -13.10 -1.02
C THR A 15 -24.26 -12.55 0.32
N LEU A 16 -23.60 -11.40 0.29
CA LEU A 16 -23.14 -10.67 1.47
C LEU A 16 -23.79 -9.29 1.50
N ALA A 17 -24.64 -9.03 2.49
CA ALA A 17 -25.24 -7.71 2.72
C ALA A 17 -24.54 -7.03 3.90
N ILE A 18 -23.96 -5.85 3.65
CA ILE A 18 -23.17 -5.10 4.63
C ILE A 18 -23.82 -3.75 4.86
N HIS A 19 -24.09 -3.43 6.11
CA HIS A 19 -24.52 -2.11 6.54
C HIS A 19 -23.43 -1.50 7.43
N ASN A 20 -22.87 -0.37 7.02
CA ASN A 20 -21.88 0.37 7.79
C ASN A 20 -22.43 1.75 8.14
N THR A 21 -22.43 2.08 9.43
CA THR A 21 -22.72 3.43 9.93
C THR A 21 -21.40 4.16 10.07
N CYS A 22 -21.17 5.13 9.20
CA CYS A 22 -19.94 5.92 9.18
C CYS A 22 -20.22 7.35 9.64
N GLU A 23 -19.48 7.81 10.64
CA GLU A 23 -19.35 9.24 10.89
C GLU A 23 -18.23 9.77 9.98
N ASP A 24 -18.61 10.27 8.81
CA ASP A 24 -17.67 10.60 7.73
C ASP A 24 -16.53 11.52 8.19
N SER A 25 -16.84 12.52 9.02
CA SER A 25 -15.83 13.44 9.56
C SER A 25 -14.81 12.74 10.46
N LEU A 26 -15.26 11.81 11.31
CA LEU A 26 -14.38 11.06 12.19
C LEU A 26 -13.51 10.06 11.42
N LEU A 27 -14.00 9.54 10.29
CA LEU A 27 -13.20 8.71 9.39
C LEU A 27 -12.25 9.52 8.52
N ALA A 28 -12.64 10.73 8.08
CA ALA A 28 -11.84 11.55 7.18
C ALA A 28 -10.67 12.25 7.89
N ALA A 29 -10.87 12.74 9.12
CA ALA A 29 -9.83 13.46 9.87
C ALA A 29 -8.49 12.69 10.00
N PRO A 30 -8.45 11.41 10.42
CA PRO A 30 -7.19 10.65 10.49
C PRO A 30 -6.55 10.44 9.12
N LEU A 31 -7.34 10.21 8.06
CA LEU A 31 -6.79 10.05 6.69
C LEU A 31 -6.08 11.33 6.21
N ILE A 32 -6.59 12.51 6.58
CA ILE A 32 -5.93 13.79 6.26
C ILE A 32 -4.59 13.92 7.00
N PHE A 33 -4.53 13.50 8.26
CA PHE A 33 -3.27 13.48 9.00
C PHE A 33 -2.26 12.53 8.36
N ASP A 34 -2.68 11.32 8.00
CA ASP A 34 -1.81 10.34 7.35
C ASP A 34 -1.29 10.84 6.00
N LEU A 35 -2.13 11.51 5.20
CA LEU A 35 -1.72 12.11 3.93
C LEU A 35 -0.59 13.13 4.12
N THR A 36 -0.72 14.03 5.09
CA THR A 36 0.27 15.09 5.33
C THR A 36 1.57 14.52 5.91
N ILE A 37 1.49 13.58 6.85
CA ILE A 37 2.63 12.93 7.48
C ILE A 37 3.43 12.11 6.45
N ILE A 38 2.77 11.28 5.64
CA ILE A 38 3.45 10.44 4.64
C ILE A 38 4.06 11.32 3.54
N THR A 39 3.37 12.39 3.12
CA THR A 39 3.91 13.33 2.12
C THR A 39 5.17 14.02 2.62
N GLU A 40 5.17 14.50 3.87
CA GLU A 40 6.34 15.11 4.50
C GLU A 40 7.49 14.11 4.60
N LEU A 41 7.22 12.87 5.02
CA LEU A 41 8.25 11.82 5.07
C LEU A 41 8.85 11.54 3.68
N CYS A 42 8.01 11.40 2.65
CA CYS A 42 8.46 11.16 1.28
C CYS A 42 9.31 12.31 0.72
N SER A 43 9.09 13.55 1.19
CA SER A 43 9.89 14.70 0.79
C SER A 43 11.34 14.65 1.31
N ARG A 44 11.59 13.90 2.40
CA ARG A 44 12.92 13.70 2.99
C ARG A 44 13.68 12.52 2.40
N ILE A 45 13.00 11.61 1.69
CA ILE A 45 13.62 10.42 1.11
C ILE A 45 14.20 10.77 -0.26
N GLN A 46 15.46 10.38 -0.46
CA GLN A 46 16.12 10.46 -1.75
C GLN A 46 16.74 9.11 -2.11
N TYR A 47 16.84 8.82 -3.40
CA TYR A 47 17.42 7.57 -3.89
C TYR A 47 18.38 7.83 -5.04
N ALA A 48 19.31 6.89 -5.24
CA ALA A 48 20.26 6.88 -6.34
C ALA A 48 20.23 5.49 -7.00
N SER A 49 20.38 5.46 -8.33
CA SER A 49 20.43 4.20 -9.08
C SER A 49 21.85 3.62 -9.05
N ALA A 50 21.97 2.35 -8.69
CA ALA A 50 23.25 1.65 -8.67
C ALA A 50 23.90 1.65 -10.06
N GLY A 51 25.13 2.17 -10.16
CA GLY A 51 25.88 2.25 -11.42
C GLY A 51 25.81 3.60 -12.15
N THR A 52 25.13 4.60 -11.59
CA THR A 52 25.15 6.00 -12.07
C THR A 52 25.78 6.86 -11.00
N ASP A 53 26.84 7.60 -11.35
CA ASP A 53 27.58 8.43 -10.42
C ASP A 53 26.73 9.60 -9.87
N GLU A 54 26.50 9.53 -8.55
CA GLU A 54 26.56 10.63 -7.56
C GLU A 54 25.42 11.66 -7.41
N THR A 55 24.26 11.54 -8.06
CA THR A 55 23.12 12.43 -7.72
C THR A 55 21.94 11.71 -7.08
N PHE A 56 21.67 12.03 -5.82
CA PHE A 56 20.44 11.66 -5.15
C PHE A 56 19.28 12.43 -5.76
N THR A 57 18.22 11.70 -6.10
CA THR A 57 16.98 12.25 -6.67
C THR A 57 15.81 11.99 -5.74
N SER A 58 14.85 12.91 -5.73
CA SER A 58 13.58 12.73 -5.03
C SER A 58 12.66 11.79 -5.81
N PHE A 59 11.59 11.34 -5.17
CA PHE A 59 10.53 10.61 -5.86
C PHE A 59 9.85 11.44 -6.96
N HIS A 60 9.13 10.73 -7.83
CA HIS A 60 8.27 11.34 -8.84
C HIS A 60 7.21 12.24 -8.18
N SER A 61 6.88 13.37 -8.82
CA SER A 61 5.96 14.38 -8.28
C SER A 61 4.57 13.81 -7.95
N VAL A 62 4.09 12.87 -8.75
CA VAL A 62 2.91 12.06 -8.45
C VAL A 62 3.30 10.91 -7.51
N LEU A 63 3.05 11.11 -6.21
CA LEU A 63 3.31 10.12 -5.15
C LEU A 63 2.21 9.06 -5.10
N SER A 64 2.32 8.03 -5.94
CA SER A 64 1.38 6.90 -5.97
C SER A 64 1.34 6.08 -4.67
N LEU A 65 2.29 6.28 -3.75
CA LEU A 65 2.28 5.68 -2.41
C LEU A 65 1.06 6.09 -1.58
N LEU A 66 0.55 7.30 -1.80
CA LEU A 66 -0.62 7.84 -1.10
C LEU A 66 -1.94 7.20 -1.53
N SER A 67 -1.92 6.29 -2.52
CA SER A 67 -3.12 5.64 -3.07
C SER A 67 -3.94 4.88 -2.03
N LEU A 68 -3.30 4.43 -0.95
CA LEU A 68 -3.91 3.86 0.25
C LEU A 68 -5.06 4.73 0.82
N LEU A 69 -4.88 6.06 0.78
CA LEU A 69 -5.77 7.03 1.43
C LEU A 69 -6.72 7.71 0.44
N LEU A 70 -6.65 7.34 -0.84
CA LEU A 70 -7.38 8.00 -1.92
C LEU A 70 -8.27 7.01 -2.66
N LYS A 71 -9.53 7.39 -2.87
CA LYS A 71 -10.50 6.55 -3.59
C LYS A 71 -10.18 6.40 -5.08
N ALA A 72 -9.64 7.44 -5.70
CA ALA A 72 -9.26 7.49 -7.11
C ALA A 72 -7.82 7.99 -7.24
N PRO A 73 -6.83 7.12 -7.03
CA PRO A 73 -5.43 7.53 -7.01
C PRO A 73 -4.94 7.97 -8.38
N VAL A 74 -4.23 9.09 -8.41
CA VAL A 74 -3.48 9.53 -9.59
C VAL A 74 -2.12 8.83 -9.57
N VAL A 75 -1.74 8.27 -10.71
CA VAL A 75 -0.47 7.54 -10.88
C VAL A 75 0.35 8.19 -12.00
N PRO A 76 1.69 8.02 -12.01
CA PRO A 76 2.53 8.49 -13.11
C PRO A 76 2.04 7.98 -14.48
N SER A 77 2.27 8.77 -15.53
CA SER A 77 1.86 8.40 -16.89
C SER A 77 2.45 7.04 -17.31
N GLY A 78 1.60 6.18 -17.88
CA GLY A 78 1.99 4.84 -18.33
C GLY A 78 2.10 3.78 -17.23
N THR A 79 1.79 4.11 -15.97
CA THR A 79 1.77 3.15 -14.86
C THR A 79 0.34 2.68 -14.53
N PRO A 80 0.16 1.43 -14.06
CA PRO A 80 -1.17 0.91 -13.73
C PRO A 80 -1.70 1.46 -12.41
N VAL A 81 -3.02 1.60 -12.32
CA VAL A 81 -3.72 1.99 -11.09
C VAL A 81 -3.98 0.73 -10.25
N GLY A 82 -3.49 0.72 -9.01
CA GLY A 82 -3.79 -0.33 -8.03
C GLY A 82 -4.77 0.17 -6.97
N ASN A 83 -5.94 -0.49 -6.82
CA ASN A 83 -7.00 -0.12 -5.86
C ASN A 83 -7.20 -1.14 -4.73
N LYS A 84 -6.25 -2.08 -4.55
CA LYS A 84 -6.32 -3.09 -3.50
C LYS A 84 -5.67 -2.56 -2.22
N PHE A 85 -6.49 -2.18 -1.25
CA PHE A 85 -6.06 -1.56 0.02
C PHE A 85 -4.87 -2.28 0.69
N MET A 86 -4.98 -3.59 0.90
CA MET A 86 -3.90 -4.34 1.59
C MET A 86 -2.59 -4.43 0.79
N GLN A 87 -2.67 -4.38 -0.54
CA GLN A 87 -1.46 -4.34 -1.37
C GLN A 87 -0.80 -2.96 -1.31
N GLN A 88 -1.59 -1.88 -1.31
CA GLN A 88 -1.11 -0.52 -1.13
C GLN A 88 -0.46 -0.34 0.26
N PHE A 89 -1.08 -0.88 1.31
CA PHE A 89 -0.52 -0.90 2.65
C PHE A 89 0.81 -1.66 2.70
N GLY A 90 0.87 -2.85 2.09
CA GLY A 90 2.10 -3.63 1.97
C GLY A 90 3.23 -2.92 1.22
N ALA A 91 2.91 -2.09 0.23
CA ALA A 91 3.91 -1.27 -0.46
C ALA A 91 4.49 -0.18 0.45
N LEU A 92 3.65 0.47 1.26
CA LEU A 92 4.09 1.46 2.24
C LEU A 92 4.98 0.85 3.32
N THR A 93 4.58 -0.28 3.91
CA THR A 93 5.38 -0.93 4.94
C THR A 93 6.72 -1.42 4.40
N LYS A 94 6.74 -2.00 3.19
CA LYS A 94 7.97 -2.45 2.53
C LYS A 94 8.94 -1.30 2.23
N LEU A 95 8.41 -0.13 1.83
CA LEU A 95 9.24 1.06 1.65
C LEU A 95 9.89 1.48 2.98
N LEU A 96 9.11 1.56 4.07
CA LEU A 96 9.62 1.96 5.38
C LEU A 96 10.67 0.98 5.92
N THR A 97 10.45 -0.33 5.78
CA THR A 97 11.45 -1.33 6.17
C THR A 97 12.71 -1.24 5.32
N ALA A 98 12.59 -0.95 4.02
CA ALA A 98 13.73 -0.75 3.15
C ALA A 98 14.53 0.50 3.56
N CYS A 99 13.86 1.61 3.88
CA CYS A 99 14.52 2.82 4.41
C CYS A 99 15.18 2.58 5.77
N ALA A 100 14.66 1.66 6.59
CA ALA A 100 15.26 1.26 7.85
C ALA A 100 16.40 0.22 7.70
N GLY A 101 16.67 -0.28 6.49
CA GLY A 101 17.70 -1.29 6.24
C GLY A 101 17.31 -2.71 6.67
N ILE A 102 16.02 -2.98 6.88
CA ILE A 102 15.50 -4.29 7.27
C ILE A 102 15.10 -5.07 6.01
N VAL A 103 15.64 -6.28 5.87
CA VAL A 103 15.23 -7.22 4.81
C VAL A 103 13.84 -7.73 5.14
N ALA A 104 12.84 -7.29 4.38
CA ALA A 104 11.44 -7.60 4.62
C ALA A 104 11.00 -8.83 3.84
N ASP A 105 11.13 -10.02 4.44
CA ASP A 105 10.40 -11.20 3.98
C ASP A 105 9.73 -11.89 5.18
N THR A 106 8.65 -11.27 5.67
CA THR A 106 7.84 -11.81 6.78
C THR A 106 6.65 -12.64 6.30
N ASP A 107 6.25 -12.48 5.04
CA ASP A 107 5.07 -13.16 4.49
C ASP A 107 5.32 -14.67 4.32
N LEU A 108 6.60 -15.07 4.12
CA LEU A 108 7.03 -16.45 3.97
C LEU A 108 8.06 -16.83 5.04
N GLN A 109 7.56 -17.38 6.15
CA GLN A 109 8.39 -17.79 7.28
C GLN A 109 8.90 -19.23 7.12
N LEU A 110 9.93 -19.40 6.27
CA LEU A 110 10.53 -20.71 5.99
C LEU A 110 11.07 -21.39 7.25
N GLU A 111 11.44 -20.62 8.28
CA GLU A 111 11.91 -21.12 9.57
C GLU A 111 10.91 -22.05 10.29
N PHE A 112 9.62 -21.95 10.00
CA PHE A 112 8.60 -22.76 10.66
C PHE A 112 8.53 -24.21 10.17
N PHE A 113 9.02 -24.48 8.96
CA PHE A 113 8.91 -25.79 8.33
C PHE A 113 10.18 -26.24 7.60
N THR A 114 11.25 -25.45 7.64
CA THR A 114 12.57 -25.82 7.12
C THR A 114 13.66 -25.57 8.17
N LYS A 115 14.74 -26.35 8.12
CA LYS A 115 15.95 -26.06 8.91
C LYS A 115 16.72 -24.96 8.18
N LEU A 116 16.58 -23.71 8.63
CA LEU A 116 17.43 -22.64 8.12
C LEU A 116 18.90 -22.94 8.45
N GLN A 117 19.78 -22.79 7.46
CA GLN A 117 21.22 -22.79 7.70
C GLN A 117 21.57 -21.52 8.49
N LYS A 118 22.41 -21.69 9.52
CA LYS A 118 22.95 -20.59 10.31
C LYS A 118 23.89 -19.72 9.51
#